data_AF-B1YAH0-F1
#
_entry.id   AF-B1YAH0-F1
#
_cell.length_a   1.000
_cell.length_b   1.000
_cell.length_c   1.000
_cell.angle_alpha   90.00
_cell.angle_beta   90.00
_cell.angle_gamma   90.00
#
_symmetry.space_group_name_H-M   'P 1'
#
loop_
_entity.id
_entity.type
_entity.pdbx_description
1 polymer ?
#
loop_
_entity_poly.entity_id
_entity_poly.type
_entity_poly.pdbx_seq_one_letter_code
_entity_poly.pdbx_strand_id
1 'polypeptide(L)'
;MSSDVEVSVEDLKLEGGSPSAHLVVKAGGSAVRFRLGIRVGEKLELVFGPSTRERAEEAARVLRALGVEAEPRQHGGRWRVYVTTNAIASAHKALREAVARAVEAAAERGAVEKEVAEGWLRKLRSPSPPGWPDFSVRVDKGELRVEHNTRRRERMEEVVAKLRALGLAEGADYRRYSGRNMERLRITPDGVRRLAYIAKHAEDPRAREEAAALLTHLIERASDDRARERLKKLVEGA
;
A
#
# COMPACT_ATOMS: atom_id res chain seq x y z
N MET A 1 6.39 17.38 19.88
CA MET A 1 6.02 18.49 18.98
C MET A 1 5.53 17.88 17.70
N SER A 2 4.23 18.03 17.39
CA SER A 2 3.65 17.59 16.12
C SER A 2 4.32 18.40 15.01
N SER A 3 5.21 17.80 14.23
CA SER A 3 5.69 18.43 13.01
C SER A 3 4.54 18.43 12.02
N ASP A 4 3.91 19.59 11.79
CA ASP A 4 2.82 19.70 10.84
C ASP A 4 3.28 19.23 9.45
N VAL A 5 2.64 18.16 8.99
CA VAL A 5 2.85 17.61 7.66
C VAL A 5 1.86 18.29 6.72
N GLU A 6 2.38 18.96 5.69
CA GLU A 6 1.57 19.59 4.65
C GLU A 6 1.97 19.01 3.29
N VAL A 7 0.97 18.68 2.46
CA VAL A 7 1.20 18.22 1.08
C VAL A 7 0.23 18.92 0.14
N SER A 8 0.77 19.74 -0.77
CA SER A 8 0.02 20.38 -1.86
C SER A 8 0.29 19.70 -3.20
N VAL A 9 -0.72 19.74 -4.08
CA VAL A 9 -0.63 19.27 -5.48
C VAL A 9 -0.52 20.50 -6.37
N GLU A 10 0.46 20.52 -7.26
CA GLU A 10 0.75 21.60 -8.19
C GLU A 10 1.02 21.05 -9.59
N ASP A 11 0.95 21.91 -10.61
CA ASP A 11 1.26 21.60 -12.02
C ASP A 11 0.68 20.27 -12.53
N LEU A 12 -0.60 19.99 -12.26
CA LEU A 12 -1.25 18.79 -12.77
C LEU A 12 -1.32 18.86 -14.31
N LYS A 13 -0.55 17.99 -14.97
CA LYS A 13 -0.48 17.84 -16.42
C LYS A 13 -1.07 16.49 -16.81
N LEU A 14 -2.18 16.51 -17.53
CA LEU A 14 -2.91 15.30 -17.90
C LEU A 14 -2.87 15.01 -19.40
N GLU A 15 -2.42 15.97 -20.20
CA GLU A 15 -2.30 15.87 -21.65
C GLU A 15 -0.91 15.36 -22.08
N GLY A 16 -0.82 14.84 -23.30
CA GLY A 16 0.46 14.42 -23.89
C GLY A 16 0.93 13.00 -23.53
N GLY A 17 0.02 12.12 -23.10
CA GLY A 17 0.29 10.68 -22.93
C GLY A 17 1.19 10.32 -21.73
N SER A 18 1.58 11.29 -20.91
CA SER A 18 2.34 11.06 -19.67
C SER A 18 1.81 11.91 -18.52
N PRO A 19 0.64 11.54 -17.96
CA PRO A 19 0.03 12.29 -16.87
C PRO A 19 0.98 12.41 -15.66
N SER A 20 1.08 13.60 -15.09
CA SER A 20 1.95 13.87 -13.95
C SER A 20 1.52 15.10 -13.16
N ALA A 21 2.04 15.22 -11.94
CA ALA A 21 1.87 16.39 -11.09
C ALA A 21 3.16 16.67 -10.32
N HIS A 22 3.24 17.83 -9.68
CA HIS A 22 4.20 18.09 -8.63
C HIS A 22 3.53 18.03 -7.26
N LEU A 23 4.19 17.41 -6.30
CA LEU A 23 3.79 17.44 -4.90
C LEU A 23 4.82 18.25 -4.12
N VAL A 24 4.38 19.29 -3.43
CA VAL A 24 5.23 19.99 -2.46
C VAL A 24 4.93 19.41 -1.09
N VAL A 25 5.94 18.81 -0.48
CA VAL A 25 5.83 18.14 0.82
C VAL A 25 6.62 18.94 1.83
N LYS A 26 5.93 19.41 2.88
CA LYS A 26 6.55 20.02 4.06
C LYS A 26 6.48 19.04 5.21
N ALA A 27 7.63 18.64 5.73
CA ALA A 27 7.74 17.78 6.91
C ALA A 27 9.12 17.93 7.54
N GLY A 28 9.20 17.83 8.88
CA GLY A 28 10.48 17.87 9.59
C GLY A 28 11.31 19.14 9.37
N GLY A 29 10.66 20.28 9.14
CA GLY A 29 11.32 21.59 8.94
C GLY A 29 11.82 21.85 7.52
N SER A 30 11.66 20.90 6.58
CA SER A 30 12.04 21.05 5.18
C SER A 30 10.80 21.05 4.27
N ALA A 31 10.93 21.70 3.11
CA ALA A 31 9.94 21.70 2.04
C ALA A 31 10.58 21.21 0.73
N VAL A 32 10.08 20.11 0.17
CA VAL A 32 10.67 19.48 -1.03
C VAL A 32 9.60 19.26 -2.09
N ARG A 33 9.92 19.64 -3.34
CA ARG A 33 9.08 19.39 -4.52
C ARG A 33 9.45 18.06 -5.16
N PHE A 34 8.47 17.17 -5.27
CA PHE A 34 8.58 15.88 -5.94
C PHE A 34 7.74 15.87 -7.21
N ARG A 35 8.18 15.12 -8.23
CA ARG A 35 7.35 14.80 -9.39
C ARG A 35 6.58 13.51 -9.11
N LEU A 36 5.25 13.57 -9.20
CA LEU A 36 4.37 12.41 -9.25
C LEU A 36 4.16 12.02 -10.73
N GLY A 37 4.71 10.88 -11.14
CA GLY A 37 4.37 10.25 -12.40
C GLY A 37 3.12 9.37 -12.24
N ILE A 38 2.12 9.58 -13.10
CA ILE A 38 0.93 8.74 -13.19
C ILE A 38 1.08 7.92 -14.47
N ARG A 39 1.75 6.77 -14.37
CA ARG A 39 1.99 5.92 -15.55
C ARG A 39 0.79 5.02 -15.79
N VAL A 40 -0.01 5.39 -16.80
CA VAL A 40 -1.20 4.66 -17.23
C VAL A 40 -0.86 3.18 -17.42
N GLY A 41 -1.64 2.29 -16.80
CA GLY A 41 -1.44 0.83 -16.86
C GLY A 41 -0.28 0.27 -16.04
N GLU A 42 0.60 1.09 -15.45
CA GLU A 42 1.74 0.61 -14.67
C GLU A 42 1.61 0.92 -13.17
N LYS A 43 1.93 2.16 -12.78
CA LYS A 43 2.18 2.52 -11.38
C LYS A 43 2.23 4.04 -11.18
N LEU A 44 2.06 4.42 -9.92
CA LEU A 44 2.38 5.74 -9.42
C LEU A 44 3.84 5.75 -8.95
N GLU A 45 4.55 6.81 -9.29
CA GLU A 45 5.94 6.98 -8.91
C GLU A 45 6.16 8.38 -8.39
N LEU A 46 6.72 8.51 -7.19
CA LEU A 46 7.13 9.78 -6.64
C LEU A 46 8.64 9.90 -6.76
N VAL A 47 9.11 10.93 -7.47
CA VAL A 47 10.51 11.07 -7.87
C VAL A 47 11.05 12.43 -7.45
N PHE A 48 12.24 12.43 -6.86
CA PHE A 48 13.07 13.61 -6.67
C PHE A 48 14.38 13.48 -7.46
N GLY A 49 14.83 14.58 -8.07
CA GLY A 49 16.08 14.65 -8.83
C GLY A 49 15.87 14.57 -10.35
N PRO A 50 16.97 14.53 -11.14
CA PRO A 50 18.37 14.41 -10.73
C PRO A 50 18.94 15.64 -9.99
N SER A 51 19.69 15.43 -8.90
CA SER A 51 20.19 16.48 -8.00
C SER A 51 21.59 16.17 -7.42
N THR A 52 22.04 16.96 -6.44
CA THR A 52 23.22 16.69 -5.59
C THR A 52 22.87 15.66 -4.51
N ARG A 53 23.90 15.09 -3.86
CA ARG A 53 23.73 14.09 -2.79
C ARG A 53 22.95 14.68 -1.61
N GLU A 54 23.35 15.86 -1.17
CA GLU A 54 22.81 16.57 -0.01
C GLU A 54 21.31 16.81 -0.18
N ARG A 55 20.90 17.28 -1.38
CA ARG A 55 19.49 17.49 -1.72
C ARG A 55 18.70 16.19 -1.79
N ALA A 56 19.30 15.11 -2.29
CA ALA A 56 18.62 13.81 -2.33
C ALA A 56 18.48 13.20 -0.92
N GLU A 57 19.46 13.39 -0.04
CA GLU A 57 19.38 13.00 1.37
C GLU A 57 18.30 13.79 2.13
N GLU A 58 18.18 15.09 1.87
CA GLU A 58 17.08 15.92 2.39
C GLU A 58 15.71 15.44 1.90
N ALA A 59 15.56 15.18 0.59
CA ALA A 59 14.34 14.65 0.03
C ALA A 59 13.95 13.29 0.64
N ALA A 60 14.92 12.40 0.84
CA ALA A 60 14.69 11.13 1.51
C ALA A 60 14.27 11.33 2.98
N ARG A 61 14.85 12.30 3.69
CA ARG A 61 14.48 12.63 5.08
C ARG A 61 13.04 13.11 5.18
N VAL A 62 12.59 13.99 4.28
CA VAL A 62 11.20 14.45 4.22
C VAL A 62 10.23 13.29 4.02
N LEU A 63 10.54 12.34 3.12
CA LEU A 63 9.72 11.16 2.91
C LEU A 63 9.74 10.19 4.11
N ARG A 64 10.87 10.02 4.79
CA ARG A 64 10.96 9.20 6.01
C ARG A 64 10.12 9.79 7.15
N ALA A 65 10.02 11.12 7.26
CA ALA A 65 9.11 11.77 8.22
C ALA A 65 7.64 11.45 7.95
N LEU A 66 7.29 11.03 6.72
CA LEU A 66 5.97 10.54 6.35
C LEU A 66 5.81 9.02 6.52
N GLY A 67 6.78 8.31 7.14
CA GLY A 67 6.77 6.86 7.28
C GLY A 67 7.15 6.09 6.01
N VAL A 68 7.76 6.75 5.02
CA VAL A 68 8.19 6.10 3.77
C VAL A 68 9.67 5.69 3.88
N GLU A 69 9.96 4.40 3.65
CA GLU A 69 11.32 3.92 3.41
C GLU A 69 11.86 4.48 2.09
N ALA A 70 12.49 5.65 2.16
CA ALA A 70 13.11 6.33 1.02
C ALA A 70 14.64 6.31 1.14
N GLU A 71 15.32 5.95 0.05
CA GLU A 71 16.78 5.94 -0.04
C GLU A 71 17.25 6.75 -1.25
N PRO A 72 18.24 7.65 -1.08
CA PRO A 72 18.88 8.32 -2.18
C PRO A 72 19.76 7.31 -2.95
N ARG A 73 19.66 7.34 -4.28
CA ARG A 73 20.42 6.49 -5.19
C ARG A 73 21.14 7.31 -6.24
N GLN A 74 22.36 6.92 -6.56
CA GLN A 74 23.14 7.54 -7.63
C GLN A 74 22.85 6.86 -8.97
N HIS A 75 22.75 7.66 -10.02
CA HIS A 75 22.67 7.19 -11.40
C HIS A 75 23.30 8.22 -12.34
N GLY A 76 24.26 7.79 -13.16
CA GLY A 76 24.97 8.68 -14.08
C GLY A 76 25.61 9.88 -13.37
N GLY A 77 26.20 9.66 -12.19
CA GLY A 77 26.81 10.71 -11.36
C GLY A 77 25.83 11.65 -10.64
N ARG A 78 24.51 11.51 -10.84
CA ARG A 78 23.48 12.35 -10.21
C ARG A 78 22.67 11.56 -9.19
N TRP A 79 22.17 12.25 -8.18
CA TRP A 79 21.40 11.63 -7.10
C TRP A 79 19.89 11.81 -7.30
N ARG A 80 19.13 10.78 -6.94
CA ARG A 80 17.66 10.75 -7.01
C ARG A 80 17.04 9.94 -5.89
N VAL A 81 15.81 10.25 -5.55
CA VAL A 81 14.96 9.44 -4.66
C VAL A 81 13.76 8.97 -5.47
N TYR A 82 13.38 7.71 -5.29
CA TYR A 82 12.29 7.09 -6.05
C TYR A 82 11.42 6.24 -5.12
N VAL A 83 10.11 6.48 -5.16
CA VAL A 83 9.11 5.82 -4.31
C VAL A 83 8.00 5.23 -5.18
N THR A 84 7.56 4.01 -4.88
CA THR A 84 6.53 3.29 -5.63
C THR A 84 5.13 3.48 -5.04
N THR A 85 4.07 3.15 -5.79
CA THR A 85 2.68 3.13 -5.31
C THR A 85 2.52 2.49 -3.93
N ASN A 86 3.13 1.33 -3.68
CA ASN A 86 2.94 0.62 -2.41
C ASN A 86 3.59 1.37 -1.23
N ALA A 87 4.73 2.00 -1.46
CA ALA A 87 5.39 2.82 -0.44
C ALA A 87 4.60 4.14 -0.20
N ILE A 88 4.02 4.73 -1.24
CA ILE A 88 3.08 5.87 -1.11
C ILE A 88 1.84 5.45 -0.30
N ALA A 89 1.26 4.28 -0.60
CA ALA A 89 0.08 3.76 0.10
C ALA A 89 0.33 3.44 1.58
N SER A 90 1.60 3.30 1.99
CA SER A 90 2.00 3.12 3.39
C SER A 90 2.35 4.44 4.10
N ALA A 91 2.31 5.57 3.38
CA ALA A 91 2.73 6.86 3.90
C ALA A 91 1.67 7.53 4.79
N HIS A 92 2.10 8.61 5.44
CA HIS A 92 1.25 9.53 6.17
C HIS A 92 0.03 9.97 5.33
N LYS A 93 -1.12 10.14 6.00
CA LYS A 93 -2.42 10.43 5.37
C LYS A 93 -2.37 11.59 4.38
N ALA A 94 -1.69 12.68 4.73
CA ALA A 94 -1.56 13.85 3.87
C ALA A 94 -0.95 13.54 2.48
N LEU A 95 0.08 12.70 2.42
CA LEU A 95 0.68 12.31 1.13
C LEU A 95 -0.27 11.41 0.33
N ARG A 96 -0.91 10.44 0.99
CA ARG A 96 -1.86 9.54 0.34
C ARG A 96 -3.04 10.29 -0.27
N GLU A 97 -3.60 11.23 0.48
CA GLU A 97 -4.74 12.04 0.02
C GLU A 97 -4.35 12.99 -1.11
N ALA A 98 -3.18 13.62 -1.05
CA ALA A 98 -2.70 14.46 -2.15
C ALA A 98 -2.52 13.66 -3.44
N VAL A 99 -1.93 12.47 -3.35
CA VAL A 99 -1.78 11.57 -4.51
C VAL A 99 -3.15 11.08 -4.99
N ALA A 100 -4.07 10.75 -4.09
CA ALA A 100 -5.42 10.32 -4.44
C ALA A 100 -6.17 11.42 -5.22
N ARG A 101 -6.11 12.68 -4.76
CA ARG A 101 -6.71 13.82 -5.47
C ARG A 101 -6.16 13.98 -6.89
N ALA A 102 -4.84 13.81 -7.07
CA ALA A 102 -4.23 13.86 -8.39
C ALA A 102 -4.71 12.72 -9.30
N VAL A 103 -4.89 11.51 -8.75
CA VAL A 103 -5.43 10.35 -9.49
C VAL A 103 -6.91 10.53 -9.85
N GLU A 104 -7.73 11.08 -8.94
CA GLU A 104 -9.14 11.39 -9.21
C GLU A 104 -9.27 12.38 -10.36
N ALA A 105 -8.53 13.50 -10.29
CA ALA A 105 -8.52 14.49 -11.36
C ALA A 105 -8.04 13.90 -12.70
N ALA A 106 -7.08 12.96 -12.67
CA ALA A 106 -6.64 12.27 -13.88
C ALA A 106 -7.73 11.35 -14.47
N ALA A 107 -8.46 10.62 -13.63
CA ALA A 107 -9.55 9.75 -14.05
C ALA A 107 -10.76 10.55 -14.59
N GLU A 108 -11.14 11.62 -13.90
CA GLU A 108 -12.26 12.50 -14.30
C GLU A 108 -12.05 13.13 -15.69
N ARG A 109 -10.79 13.39 -16.07
CA ARG A 109 -10.44 13.94 -17.38
C ARG A 109 -10.08 12.89 -18.43
N GLY A 110 -10.31 11.60 -18.13
CA GLY A 110 -10.03 10.51 -19.06
C GLY A 110 -8.54 10.27 -19.35
N ALA A 111 -7.64 10.81 -18.54
CA ALA A 111 -6.20 10.60 -18.70
C ALA A 111 -5.73 9.24 -18.16
N VAL A 112 -6.57 8.57 -17.35
CA VAL A 112 -6.36 7.23 -16.81
C VAL A 112 -7.67 6.46 -16.90
N GLU A 113 -7.61 5.18 -17.30
CA GLU A 113 -8.76 4.28 -17.25
C GLU A 113 -9.34 4.19 -15.83
N LYS A 114 -10.67 4.21 -15.74
CA LYS A 114 -11.39 4.27 -14.45
C LYS A 114 -11.01 3.10 -13.55
N GLU A 115 -10.93 1.90 -14.11
CA GLU A 115 -10.62 0.66 -13.39
C GLU A 115 -9.20 0.70 -12.80
N VAL A 116 -8.24 1.26 -13.54
CA VAL A 116 -6.85 1.45 -13.09
C VAL A 116 -6.80 2.48 -11.96
N ALA A 117 -7.47 3.62 -12.14
CA ALA A 117 -7.54 4.67 -11.13
C ALA A 117 -8.20 4.18 -9.84
N GLU A 118 -9.33 3.48 -9.92
CA GLU A 118 -10.01 2.87 -8.77
C GLU A 118 -9.10 1.91 -8.01
N GLY A 119 -8.32 1.09 -8.71
CA GLY A 119 -7.34 0.20 -8.10
C GLY A 119 -6.28 0.95 -7.28
N TRP A 120 -5.78 2.08 -7.78
CA TRP A 120 -4.85 2.94 -7.05
C TRP A 120 -5.50 3.69 -5.90
N LEU A 121 -6.68 4.28 -6.11
CA LEU A 121 -7.42 4.99 -5.08
C LEU A 121 -7.76 4.08 -3.90
N ARG A 122 -8.16 2.84 -4.17
CA ARG A 122 -8.38 1.82 -3.13
C ARG A 122 -7.11 1.57 -2.31
N LYS A 123 -5.94 1.45 -2.95
CA LYS A 123 -4.65 1.32 -2.24
C LYS A 123 -4.32 2.55 -1.39
N LEU A 124 -4.55 3.75 -1.93
CA LEU A 124 -4.21 5.00 -1.26
C LEU A 124 -5.15 5.32 -0.10
N ARG A 125 -6.43 4.92 -0.18
CA ARG A 125 -7.46 5.24 0.83
C ARG A 125 -7.56 4.20 1.94
N SER A 126 -7.19 2.95 1.67
CA SER A 126 -7.26 1.84 2.62
C SER A 126 -5.86 1.35 2.98
N PRO A 127 -5.13 2.09 3.84
CA PRO A 127 -3.79 1.69 4.26
C PRO A 127 -3.84 0.36 5.01
N SER A 128 -2.75 -0.39 4.97
CA SER A 128 -2.61 -1.57 5.83
C SER A 128 -2.59 -1.15 7.30
N PRO A 129 -3.25 -1.92 8.20
CA PRO A 129 -3.14 -1.71 9.63
C PRO A 129 -1.68 -1.76 10.07
N PRO A 130 -1.32 -1.12 11.21
CA PRO A 130 0.05 -1.09 11.70
C PRO A 130 0.72 -2.48 11.72
N GLY A 131 1.85 -2.57 11.01
CA GLY A 131 2.66 -3.79 10.92
C GLY A 131 2.08 -4.91 10.04
N TRP A 132 0.95 -4.71 9.37
CA TRP A 132 0.47 -5.64 8.33
C TRP A 132 0.94 -5.19 6.95
N PRO A 133 1.23 -6.12 6.02
CA PRO A 133 1.55 -5.78 4.66
C PRO A 133 0.28 -5.47 3.84
N ASP A 134 0.46 -4.99 2.61
CA ASP A 134 -0.63 -4.93 1.62
C ASP A 134 -1.01 -6.36 1.19
N PHE A 135 -2.31 -6.65 1.22
CA PHE A 135 -2.91 -7.85 0.64
C PHE A 135 -3.71 -7.50 -0.61
N SER A 136 -3.54 -8.31 -1.66
CA SER A 136 -4.48 -8.32 -2.78
C SER A 136 -5.63 -9.28 -2.47
N VAL A 137 -6.86 -8.79 -2.58
CA VAL A 137 -8.07 -9.60 -2.38
C VAL A 137 -8.86 -9.59 -3.69
N ARG A 138 -8.98 -10.74 -4.35
CA ARG A 138 -9.64 -10.86 -5.65
C ARG A 138 -10.29 -12.22 -5.85
N VAL A 139 -11.20 -12.30 -6.81
CA VAL A 139 -11.67 -13.59 -7.33
C VAL A 139 -10.91 -13.94 -8.59
N ASP A 140 -10.16 -15.05 -8.57
CA ASP A 140 -9.49 -15.57 -9.76
C ASP A 140 -10.03 -16.98 -10.07
N LYS A 141 -10.46 -17.21 -11.31
CA LYS A 141 -11.06 -18.48 -11.77
C LYS A 141 -12.14 -19.03 -10.82
N GLY A 142 -12.97 -18.15 -10.26
CA GLY A 142 -14.04 -18.54 -9.36
C GLY A 142 -13.59 -18.88 -7.93
N GLU A 143 -12.34 -18.63 -7.55
CA GLU A 143 -11.80 -18.84 -6.21
C GLU A 143 -11.44 -17.50 -5.54
N LEU A 144 -11.75 -17.32 -4.25
CA LEU A 144 -11.29 -16.16 -3.48
C LEU A 144 -9.78 -16.30 -3.19
N ARG A 145 -9.01 -15.28 -3.56
CA ARG A 145 -7.58 -15.18 -3.30
C ARG A 145 -7.28 -13.97 -2.43
N VAL A 146 -6.76 -14.23 -1.24
CA VAL A 146 -6.20 -13.26 -0.31
C VAL A 146 -4.69 -13.51 -0.27
N GLU A 147 -3.92 -12.66 -0.95
CA GLU A 147 -2.51 -12.91 -1.22
C GLU A 147 -1.62 -11.72 -0.85
N HIS A 148 -0.46 -12.00 -0.28
CA HIS A 148 0.64 -11.06 -0.11
C HIS A 148 1.86 -11.56 -0.91
N ASN A 149 2.52 -10.68 -1.64
CA ASN A 149 3.71 -11.00 -2.44
C ASN A 149 4.85 -10.04 -2.09
N THR A 150 6.04 -10.60 -1.87
CA THR A 150 7.25 -9.80 -1.57
C THR A 150 8.50 -10.45 -2.16
N ARG A 151 9.45 -9.63 -2.61
CA ARG A 151 10.80 -10.09 -3.02
C ARG A 151 11.77 -10.18 -1.85
N ARG A 152 11.36 -9.66 -0.69
CA ARG A 152 12.13 -9.62 0.57
C ARG A 152 11.68 -10.76 1.45
N ARG A 153 12.56 -11.73 1.67
CA ARG A 153 12.26 -12.94 2.46
C ARG A 153 12.06 -12.59 3.93
N GLU A 154 12.85 -11.66 4.44
CA GLU A 154 12.74 -11.11 5.79
C GLU A 154 11.34 -10.56 6.09
N ARG A 155 10.77 -9.76 5.16
CA ARG A 155 9.40 -9.26 5.27
C ARG A 155 8.36 -10.38 5.27
N MET A 156 8.61 -11.47 4.55
CA MET A 156 7.69 -12.61 4.56
C MET A 156 7.69 -13.31 5.93
N GLU A 157 8.86 -13.51 6.54
CA GLU A 157 8.95 -14.13 7.86
C GLU A 157 8.27 -13.28 8.95
N GLU A 158 8.35 -11.94 8.85
CA GLU A 158 7.62 -11.04 9.76
C GLU A 158 6.11 -11.23 9.69
N VAL A 159 5.55 -11.36 8.47
CA VAL A 159 4.11 -11.60 8.26
C VAL A 159 3.71 -12.97 8.82
N VAL A 160 4.53 -13.99 8.59
CA VAL A 160 4.30 -15.35 9.10
C VAL A 160 4.33 -15.38 10.62
N ALA A 161 5.29 -14.69 11.24
CA ALA A 161 5.39 -14.59 12.69
C ALA A 161 4.14 -13.93 13.30
N LYS A 162 3.63 -12.86 12.67
CA LYS A 162 2.38 -12.19 13.08
C LYS A 162 1.16 -13.10 12.97
N LEU A 163 1.01 -13.82 11.85
CA LEU A 163 -0.10 -14.77 11.68
C LEU A 163 -0.07 -15.86 12.75
N ARG A 164 1.12 -16.42 13.05
CA ARG A 164 1.29 -17.40 14.12
C ARG A 164 1.00 -16.83 15.50
N ALA A 165 1.40 -15.58 15.77
CA ALA A 165 1.11 -14.89 17.03
C ALA A 165 -0.40 -14.69 17.24
N LEU A 166 -1.17 -14.50 16.16
CA LEU A 166 -2.63 -14.51 16.20
C LEU A 166 -3.26 -15.91 16.30
N GLY A 167 -2.45 -16.98 16.30
CA GLY A 167 -2.92 -18.36 16.41
C GLY A 167 -3.40 -18.96 15.09
N LEU A 168 -2.93 -18.44 13.94
CA LEU A 168 -3.14 -19.07 12.63
C LEU A 168 -2.05 -20.11 12.35
N ALA A 169 -2.46 -21.27 11.84
CA ALA A 169 -1.60 -22.39 11.50
C ALA A 169 -1.22 -22.41 10.01
N GLU A 170 0.06 -22.68 9.74
CA GLU A 170 0.54 -22.91 8.38
C GLU A 170 -0.05 -24.20 7.79
N GLY A 171 -0.40 -24.18 6.50
CA GLY A 171 -1.06 -25.27 5.79
C GLY A 171 -2.58 -25.18 5.83
N ALA A 172 -3.14 -24.95 7.02
CA ALA A 172 -4.58 -24.83 7.26
C ALA A 172 -5.09 -23.40 7.00
N ASP A 173 -4.59 -22.42 7.76
CA ASP A 173 -5.08 -21.03 7.75
C ASP A 173 -4.36 -20.16 6.73
N TYR A 174 -3.09 -20.46 6.45
CA TYR A 174 -2.33 -19.80 5.41
C TYR A 174 -1.32 -20.75 4.75
N ARG A 175 -0.92 -20.45 3.51
CA ARG A 175 0.08 -21.21 2.75
C ARG A 175 1.16 -20.29 2.22
N ARG A 176 2.39 -20.78 2.22
CA ARG A 176 3.55 -20.12 1.64
C ARG A 176 3.95 -20.80 0.34
N TYR A 177 4.43 -20.00 -0.60
CA TYR A 177 4.99 -20.44 -1.86
C TYR A 177 6.27 -19.67 -2.10
N SER A 178 7.40 -20.37 -2.09
CA SER A 178 8.69 -19.79 -2.43
C SER A 178 8.93 -19.92 -3.93
N GLY A 179 9.11 -18.79 -4.60
CA GLY A 179 9.47 -18.71 -6.00
C GLY A 179 10.87 -18.11 -6.18
N ARG A 180 11.46 -18.28 -7.37
CA ARG A 180 12.84 -17.83 -7.67
C ARG A 180 13.13 -16.37 -7.32
N ASN A 181 12.15 -15.48 -7.47
CA ASN A 181 12.31 -14.02 -7.28
C ASN A 181 11.19 -13.39 -6.45
N MET A 182 10.26 -14.19 -5.91
CA MET A 182 9.06 -13.70 -5.24
C MET A 182 8.56 -14.75 -4.27
N GLU A 183 8.43 -14.37 -3.01
CA GLU A 183 7.70 -15.11 -1.99
C GLU A 183 6.21 -14.72 -2.07
N ARG A 184 5.34 -15.72 -2.00
CA ARG A 184 3.88 -15.51 -1.95
C ARG A 184 3.31 -16.17 -0.71
N LEU A 185 2.49 -15.43 0.03
CA LEU A 185 1.67 -15.93 1.11
C LEU A 185 0.20 -15.81 0.73
N ARG A 186 -0.57 -16.85 1.03
CA ARG A 186 -2.01 -16.89 0.79
C ARG A 186 -2.73 -17.22 2.08
N ILE A 187 -3.66 -16.36 2.51
CA ILE A 187 -4.62 -16.70 3.57
C ILE A 187 -5.72 -17.55 2.95
N THR A 188 -6.00 -18.71 3.53
CA THR A 188 -7.03 -19.63 3.04
C THR A 188 -8.42 -19.15 3.48
N PRO A 189 -9.50 -19.68 2.88
CA PRO A 189 -10.85 -19.43 3.40
C PRO A 189 -11.00 -19.81 4.89
N ASP A 190 -10.35 -20.88 5.33
CA ASP A 190 -10.36 -21.30 6.74
C ASP A 190 -9.59 -20.31 7.61
N GLY A 191 -8.47 -19.77 7.14
CA GLY A 191 -7.76 -18.70 7.85
C GLY A 191 -8.57 -17.42 7.99
N VAL A 192 -9.38 -17.06 6.98
CA VAL A 192 -10.31 -15.92 7.10
C VAL A 192 -11.38 -16.19 8.16
N ARG A 193 -11.95 -17.40 8.20
CA ARG A 193 -12.91 -17.80 9.26
C ARG A 193 -12.25 -17.79 10.63
N ARG A 194 -11.02 -18.29 10.73
CA ARG A 194 -10.23 -18.29 11.97
C ARG A 194 -9.99 -16.87 12.47
N LEU A 195 -9.61 -15.94 11.58
CA LEU A 195 -9.49 -14.53 11.92
C LEU A 195 -10.81 -13.93 12.42
N ALA A 196 -11.93 -14.27 11.78
CA ALA A 196 -13.25 -13.79 12.19
C ALA A 196 -13.65 -14.32 13.57
N TYR A 197 -13.39 -15.60 13.83
CA TYR A 197 -13.56 -16.19 15.15
C TYR A 197 -12.70 -15.47 16.20
N ILE A 198 -11.41 -15.25 15.93
CA ILE A 198 -10.50 -14.53 16.83
C ILE A 198 -11.03 -13.13 17.13
N ALA A 199 -11.42 -12.36 16.11
CA ALA A 199 -11.93 -11.00 16.27
C ALA A 199 -13.15 -10.91 17.20
N LYS A 200 -14.00 -11.94 17.18
CA LYS A 200 -15.25 -12.00 17.95
C LYS A 200 -15.09 -12.61 19.34
N HIS A 201 -14.26 -13.64 19.46
CA HIS A 201 -14.28 -14.56 20.60
C HIS A 201 -12.96 -14.66 21.38
N ALA A 202 -11.83 -14.15 20.86
CA ALA A 202 -10.56 -14.27 21.59
C ALA A 202 -10.59 -13.53 22.93
N GLU A 203 -10.06 -14.12 23.98
CA GLU A 203 -10.02 -13.48 25.30
C GLU A 203 -9.03 -12.31 25.34
N ASP A 204 -7.94 -12.40 24.58
CA ASP A 204 -6.97 -11.32 24.43
C ASP A 204 -7.56 -10.17 23.59
N PRO A 205 -7.79 -8.98 24.20
CA PRO A 205 -8.33 -7.83 23.47
C PRO A 205 -7.42 -7.38 22.32
N ARG A 206 -6.10 -7.56 22.43
CA ARG A 206 -5.16 -7.18 21.38
C ARG A 206 -5.30 -8.08 20.16
N ALA A 207 -5.36 -9.40 20.38
CA ALA A 207 -5.63 -10.35 19.30
C ALA A 207 -6.97 -10.09 18.61
N ARG A 208 -8.02 -9.75 19.38
CA ARG A 208 -9.33 -9.35 18.82
C ARG A 208 -9.22 -8.14 17.91
N GLU A 209 -8.59 -7.08 18.40
CA GLU A 209 -8.43 -5.83 17.66
C GLU A 209 -7.57 -6.00 16.41
N GLU A 210 -6.45 -6.71 16.51
CA GLU A 210 -5.56 -6.94 15.37
C GLU A 210 -6.22 -7.81 14.30
N ALA A 211 -6.95 -8.86 14.69
CA ALA A 211 -7.72 -9.68 13.75
C ALA A 211 -8.85 -8.88 13.07
N ALA A 212 -9.59 -8.07 13.82
CA ALA A 212 -10.65 -7.20 13.29
C ALA A 212 -10.10 -6.13 12.32
N ALA A 213 -8.96 -5.54 12.66
CA ALA A 213 -8.29 -4.55 11.81
C ALA A 213 -7.81 -5.19 10.50
N LEU A 214 -7.21 -6.39 10.57
CA LEU A 214 -6.81 -7.13 9.37
C LEU A 214 -8.04 -7.47 8.50
N LEU A 215 -9.14 -7.98 9.06
CA LEU A 215 -10.34 -8.28 8.30
C LEU A 215 -10.95 -7.06 7.62
N THR A 216 -11.06 -5.95 8.34
CA THR A 216 -11.52 -4.67 7.78
C THR A 216 -10.66 -4.28 6.58
N HIS A 217 -9.33 -4.35 6.73
CA HIS A 217 -8.40 -4.11 5.63
C HIS A 217 -8.65 -5.05 4.45
N LEU A 218 -8.80 -6.36 4.66
CA LEU A 218 -9.07 -7.32 3.58
C LEU A 218 -10.36 -7.00 2.82
N ILE A 219 -11.43 -6.62 3.52
CA ILE A 219 -12.72 -6.22 2.92
C ILE A 219 -12.55 -4.96 2.06
N GLU A 220 -11.80 -3.98 2.56
CA GLU A 220 -11.51 -2.73 1.85
C GLU A 220 -10.61 -2.95 0.63
N ARG A 221 -9.71 -3.93 0.69
CA ARG A 221 -8.77 -4.28 -0.40
C ARG A 221 -9.38 -5.18 -1.48
N ALA A 222 -10.63 -5.62 -1.32
CA ALA A 222 -11.35 -6.38 -2.33
C ALA A 222 -11.33 -5.67 -3.70
N SER A 223 -10.96 -6.41 -4.75
CA SER A 223 -10.79 -5.87 -6.11
C SER A 223 -12.09 -5.37 -6.72
N ASP A 224 -13.19 -5.99 -6.32
CA ASP A 224 -14.54 -5.83 -6.84
C ASP A 224 -15.55 -6.33 -5.78
N ASP A 225 -16.83 -6.11 -6.04
CA ASP A 225 -17.90 -6.49 -5.13
C ASP A 225 -18.03 -8.01 -4.95
N ARG A 226 -17.68 -8.81 -5.96
CA ARG A 226 -17.72 -10.27 -5.86
C ARG A 226 -16.68 -10.79 -4.87
N ALA A 227 -15.47 -10.24 -4.89
CA ALA A 227 -14.42 -10.56 -3.92
C ALA A 227 -14.83 -10.11 -2.51
N ARG A 228 -15.41 -8.90 -2.40
CA ARG A 228 -15.89 -8.35 -1.14
C ARG A 228 -16.99 -9.21 -0.52
N GLU A 229 -18.00 -9.57 -1.30
CA GLU A 229 -19.14 -10.38 -0.86
C GLU A 229 -18.69 -11.76 -0.39
N ARG A 230 -17.79 -12.42 -1.14
CA ARG A 230 -17.24 -13.71 -0.73
C ARG A 230 -16.45 -13.63 0.57
N LEU A 231 -15.67 -12.58 0.75
CA LEU A 231 -14.92 -12.39 2.00
C LEU A 231 -15.88 -12.14 3.17
N LYS A 232 -16.92 -11.30 2.99
CA LYS A 232 -17.96 -11.08 4.00
C LYS A 232 -18.70 -12.36 4.39
N LYS A 233 -19.09 -13.20 3.42
CA LYS A 233 -19.73 -14.50 3.69
C LYS A 233 -18.85 -15.43 4.55
N LEU A 234 -17.53 -15.39 4.37
CA LEU A 234 -16.62 -16.15 5.23
C LEU A 234 -16.56 -15.60 6.66
N VAL A 235 -16.60 -14.28 6.80
CA VAL A 235 -16.56 -13.60 8.12
C VAL A 235 -17.88 -13.80 8.89
N GLU A 236 -19.02 -13.69 8.21
CA GLU A 236 -20.35 -13.85 8.82
C GLU A 236 -20.65 -15.29 9.23
N GLY A 237 -20.07 -16.27 8.54
CA GLY A 237 -20.24 -17.70 8.82
C GLY A 237 -19.29 -18.28 9.88
N ALA A 238 -18.53 -17.44 10.60
CA ALA A 238 -17.50 -17.82 11.55
C ALA A 238 -17.89 -17.63 13.03
#